data_AF-A0A381LUN0-F1
#
_entry.id   AF-A0A381LUN0-F1
#
_cell.length_a   1.000
_cell.length_b   1.000
_cell.length_c   1.000
_cell.angle_alpha   90.00
_cell.angle_beta   90.00
_cell.angle_gamma   90.00
#
_symmetry.space_group_name_H-M   'P 1'
#
loop_
_entity.id
_entity.type
_entity.pdbx_description
1 polymer ?
#
loop_
_entity_poly.entity_id
_entity_poly.type
_entity_poly.pdbx_seq_one_letter_code
_entity_poly.pdbx_strand_id
1 'polypeptide(L)'
;MPSLIRNLENLLAAWKAEASTFDACDMPASALAFRDCHRRLSALLDEHARHTAGPVVERAAHEQQNSVPQLQARAIAPMGS
;
A
#
# COMPACT_ATOMS: atom_id res chain seq x y z
N MET A 1 -7.66 2.61 -5.81
CA MET A 1 -8.90 3.05 -5.15
C MET A 1 -8.61 4.19 -4.16
N PRO A 2 -8.41 5.43 -4.63
CA PRO A 2 -8.03 6.57 -3.77
C PRO A 2 -9.15 7.06 -2.83
N SER A 3 -10.42 6.83 -3.19
CA SER A 3 -11.58 7.20 -2.38
C SER A 3 -11.65 6.44 -1.06
N LEU A 4 -11.25 5.16 -1.04
CA LEU A 4 -11.26 4.35 0.17
C LEU A 4 -10.22 4.83 1.18
N ILE A 5 -8.99 5.10 0.73
CA ILE A 5 -7.92 5.63 1.59
C ILE A 5 -8.35 6.96 2.21
N ARG A 6 -8.92 7.88 1.42
CA ARG A 6 -9.43 9.16 1.91
C ARG A 6 -10.55 8.98 2.95
N ASN A 7 -11.47 8.04 2.73
CA ASN A 7 -12.55 7.75 3.68
C ASN A 7 -11.99 7.19 5.00
N LEU A 8 -10.94 6.37 4.94
CA LEU A 8 -10.28 5.82 6.13
C LEU A 8 -9.50 6.90 6.90
N GLU A 9 -8.85 7.85 6.21
CA GLU A 9 -8.23 9.03 6.84
C GLU A 9 -9.27 9.89 7.58
N ASN A 10 -10.42 10.13 6.95
CA ASN A 10 -11.53 10.87 7.57
C ASN A 10 -12.08 10.14 8.79
N LEU A 11 -12.20 8.80 8.72
CA LEU A 11 -12.65 7.97 9.84
C LEU A 11 -11.68 8.05 11.03
N LEU A 12 -10.36 8.05 10.77
CA LEU A 12 -9.35 8.26 11.81
C LEU A 12 -9.52 9.62 12.50
N ALA A 13 -9.71 10.70 11.72
CA ALA A 13 -9.94 12.03 12.27
C ALA A 13 -11.20 12.08 13.16
N ALA A 14 -12.28 11.42 12.73
CA ALA A 14 -13.52 11.31 13.50
C ALA A 14 -13.31 10.54 14.81
N TRP A 15 -12.63 9.39 14.78
CA TRP A 15 -12.35 8.59 15.99
C TRP A 15 -11.48 9.30 17.01
N LYS A 16 -10.56 10.16 16.56
CA LYS A 16 -9.77 10.99 17.46
C LYS A 16 -10.66 11.98 18.23
N ALA A 17 -11.61 12.61 17.57
CA ALA A 17 -12.58 13.51 18.20
C ALA A 17 -13.54 12.76 19.15
N GLU A 18 -13.97 11.56 18.77
CA GLU A 18 -14.80 10.68 19.60
C GLU A 18 -14.08 10.24 20.87
N ALA A 19 -12.80 9.85 20.77
CA ALA A 19 -11.98 9.49 21.93
C ALA A 19 -11.85 10.66 22.93
N SER A 20 -11.66 11.90 22.43
CA SER A 20 -11.66 13.09 23.29
C SER A 20 -13.02 13.36 23.95
N THR A 21 -14.12 12.97 23.30
CA THR A 21 -15.46 13.05 23.89
C THR A 21 -15.61 12.03 25.02
N PHE A 22 -15.14 10.79 24.83
CA PHE A 22 -15.13 9.78 25.91
C PHE A 22 -14.23 10.17 27.07
N ASP A 23 -13.09 10.82 26.82
CA ASP A 23 -12.24 11.38 27.88
C ASP A 23 -12.98 12.46 28.68
N ALA A 24 -13.72 13.36 28.01
CA ALA A 24 -14.51 14.40 28.66
C ALA A 24 -15.71 13.86 29.46
N CYS A 25 -16.19 12.66 29.11
CA CYS A 25 -17.27 11.97 29.82
C CYS A 25 -16.77 11.01 30.92
N ASP A 26 -15.49 11.06 31.31
CA ASP A 26 -14.87 10.16 32.28
C ASP A 26 -15.06 8.66 31.92
N MET A 27 -14.99 8.33 30.62
CA MET A 27 -15.09 6.96 30.10
C MET A 27 -13.74 6.46 29.56
N PRO A 28 -12.74 6.20 30.43
CA PRO A 28 -11.36 5.93 30.00
C PRO A 28 -11.21 4.62 29.22
N ALA A 29 -12.04 3.61 29.51
CA ALA A 29 -12.01 2.34 28.78
C ALA A 29 -12.45 2.50 27.32
N SER A 30 -13.50 3.29 27.07
CA SER A 30 -13.97 3.60 25.72
C SER A 30 -12.95 4.47 24.98
N ALA A 31 -12.41 5.50 25.63
CA ALA A 31 -11.36 6.33 25.03
C ALA A 31 -10.12 5.51 24.64
N LEU A 32 -9.68 4.57 25.49
CA LEU A 32 -8.59 3.64 25.19
C LEU A 32 -8.90 2.73 24.01
N ALA A 33 -10.10 2.15 23.93
CA ALA A 33 -10.50 1.29 22.83
C ALA A 33 -10.48 2.05 21.49
N PHE A 34 -11.01 3.27 21.44
CA PHE A 34 -10.98 4.10 20.22
C PHE A 34 -9.56 4.50 19.82
N ARG A 35 -8.70 4.84 20.78
CA ARG A 35 -7.28 5.15 20.53
C ARG A 35 -6.51 3.93 20.00
N ASP A 36 -6.79 2.74 20.51
CA ASP A 36 -6.15 1.51 20.03
C ASP A 36 -6.61 1.14 18.61
N CYS A 37 -7.92 1.22 18.35
CA CYS A 37 -8.47 1.06 17.00
C CYS A 37 -7.86 2.07 16.02
N HIS A 38 -7.76 3.35 16.41
CA HIS A 38 -7.10 4.39 15.62
C HIS A 38 -5.65 4.01 15.32
N ARG A 39 -4.86 3.62 16.33
CA ARG A 39 -3.46 3.22 16.16
C ARG A 39 -3.31 2.07 15.18
N ARG A 40 -4.12 1.02 15.32
CA ARG A 40 -4.07 -0.17 14.44
C ARG A 40 -4.42 0.18 13.00
N LEU A 41 -5.46 0.98 12.78
CA LEU A 41 -5.85 1.38 11.43
C LEU A 41 -4.81 2.33 10.79
N SER A 42 -4.23 3.27 11.54
CA SER A 42 -3.13 4.11 11.04
C SER A 42 -1.92 3.27 10.62
N ALA A 43 -1.54 2.26 11.40
CA ALA A 43 -0.44 1.36 11.04
C ALA A 43 -0.72 0.57 9.75
N LEU A 44 -1.95 0.09 9.56
CA LEU A 44 -2.37 -0.58 8.33
C LEU A 44 -2.32 0.34 7.11
N LEU A 45 -2.73 1.61 7.26
CA LEU A 45 -2.66 2.60 6.19
C LEU A 45 -1.23 2.97 5.84
N ASP A 46 -0.35 3.12 6.84
CA ASP A 46 1.07 3.40 6.62
C ASP A 46 1.77 2.24 5.89
N GLU A 47 1.51 1.00 6.31
CA GLU A 47 2.03 -0.19 5.63
C GLU A 47 1.49 -0.30 4.20
N HIS A 48 0.21 0.00 3.97
CA HIS A 48 -0.36 0.06 2.62
C HIS A 48 0.32 1.15 1.77
N ALA A 49 0.60 2.32 2.34
CA ALA A 49 1.31 3.40 1.64
C ALA A 49 2.74 2.97 1.25
N ARG A 50 3.46 2.30 2.17
CA ARG A 50 4.79 1.73 1.94
C ARG A 50 4.78 0.64 0.87
N HIS A 51 3.84 -0.29 0.93
CA HIS A 51 3.66 -1.35 -0.08
C HIS A 51 3.13 -0.84 -1.42
N THR A 52 2.47 0.30 -1.48
CA THR A 52 2.09 0.92 -2.77
C THR A 52 3.28 1.66 -3.38
N ALA A 53 4.18 2.21 -2.56
CA ALA A 53 5.40 2.89 -3.03
C ALA A 53 6.50 1.92 -3.51
N GLY A 54 6.54 0.68 -2.98
CA GLY A 54 7.59 -0.30 -3.27
C GLY A 54 7.58 -0.99 -4.65
N PRO A 55 6.44 -1.47 -5.20
CA PRO A 55 6.45 -2.34 -6.38
C PRO A 55 6.29 -1.59 -7.72
N VAL A 56 6.17 -0.26 -7.71
CA VAL A 56 6.10 0.52 -8.97
C VAL A 56 7.45 0.54 -9.69
N VAL A 57 8.56 0.44 -8.96
CA VAL A 57 9.91 0.40 -9.57
C VAL A 57 10.23 -1.00 -10.12
N GLU A 58 9.79 -2.07 -9.46
CA GLU A 58 10.14 -3.44 -9.86
C GLU A 58 9.26 -3.99 -11.00
N ARG A 59 8.01 -3.50 -11.15
CA ARG A 59 7.15 -3.86 -12.29
C ARG A 59 7.55 -3.15 -13.58
N ALA A 60 8.02 -1.90 -13.51
CA ALA A 60 8.58 -1.21 -14.67
C ALA A 60 9.87 -1.91 -15.18
N ALA A 61 10.71 -2.41 -14.27
CA ALA A 61 11.90 -3.16 -14.63
C ALA A 61 11.59 -4.52 -15.28
N HIS A 62 10.58 -5.25 -14.80
CA HIS A 62 10.17 -6.53 -15.38
C HIS A 62 9.44 -6.40 -16.73
N GLU A 63 8.65 -5.35 -16.96
CA GLU A 63 8.04 -5.11 -18.28
C GLU A 63 9.05 -4.64 -19.34
N GLN A 64 10.11 -3.92 -18.95
CA GLN A 64 11.22 -3.61 -19.87
C GLN A 64 12.11 -4.82 -20.18
N GLN A 65 12.28 -5.76 -19.25
CA GLN A 65 13.07 -6.97 -19.49
C GLN A 65 12.33 -8.02 -20.34
N ASN A 66 11.00 -8.08 -20.27
CA ASN A 66 10.20 -9.01 -21.08
C ASN A 66 9.90 -8.50 -22.50
N SER A 67 10.22 -7.24 -22.81
CA SER A 67 10.01 -6.64 -24.14
C SER A 67 11.22 -6.75 -25.08
N VAL A 68 12.24 -7.53 -24.73
CA VAL A 68 13.30 -7.95 -25.67
C VAL A 68 13.04 -9.40 -26.08
N PRO A 69 12.23 -9.66 -27.12
CA PRO A 69 12.28 -10.94 -27.78
C PRO A 69 13.64 -11.02 -28.49
N GLN A 70 14.62 -11.63 -27.81
CA GLN A 70 15.39 -12.75 -28.34
C GLN A 70 15.67 -12.66 -29.86
N LEU A 71 16.31 -11.58 -30.30
CA LEU A 71 16.73 -11.36 -31.71
C LEU A 71 18.21 -11.72 -31.88
N GLN A 72 18.64 -12.82 -31.24
CA GLN A 72 19.90 -13.53 -31.43
C GLN A 72 19.60 -14.97 -30.97
N ALA A 73 19.92 -16.06 -31.64
CA ALA A 73 20.77 -16.32 -32.78
C ALA A 73 20.46 -17.75 -33.24
N ARG A 74 20.27 -17.96 -34.56
CA ARG A 74 20.70 -19.19 -35.26
C ARG A 74 20.41 -19.07 -36.75
N ALA A 75 21.34 -18.45 -37.46
CA ALA A 75 21.53 -18.70 -38.89
C ALA A 75 23.01 -19.02 -39.11
N ILE A 76 23.40 -20.25 -38.76
CA ILE A 76 24.63 -20.86 -39.26
C ILE A 76 24.31 -22.31 -39.62
N ALA A 77 24.22 -22.58 -40.92
CA ALA A 77 24.49 -23.88 -41.49
C ALA A 77 25.39 -23.65 -42.72
N PRO A 78 26.61 -24.19 -42.77
CA PRO A 78 27.39 -24.25 -43.99
C PRO A 78 26.89 -25.45 -44.81
N MET A 79 26.36 -25.19 -46.01
CA MET A 79 26.12 -26.25 -46.99
C MET A 79 27.43 -26.50 -47.72
N GLY A 80 28.07 -27.64 -47.42
CA GLY A 80 29.13 -28.20 -48.25
C GLY A 80 28.53 -28.97 -49.43
N SER A 81 29.08 -28.75 -50.61
CA SER A 81 29.74 -29.75 -51.48
C SER A 81 30.23 -29.08 -52.76
#